data_AF-L7E0F9-F1
#
_entry.id   AF-L7E0F9-F1
#
_cell.length_a   1.000
_cell.length_b   1.000
_cell.length_c   1.000
_cell.angle_alpha   90.00
_cell.angle_beta   90.00
_cell.angle_gamma   90.00
#
_symmetry.space_group_name_H-M   'P 1'
#
loop_
_entity.id
_entity.type
_entity.pdbx_description
1 polymer ?
#
loop_
_entity_poly.entity_id
_entity_poly.type
_entity_poly.pdbx_seq_one_letter_code
_entity_poly.pdbx_strand_id
1 'polypeptide(L)'
;MFEGLLNNLKDEIKTIRSIINISEKLREIIADNPSQLNTEDLKYLQANAPLGDKWLVNDHCSSITRLYALYENFVENLVGDWIILLPQLYSCYQDLPESVRNKHQTGCATLLGNENKRNRFDSLSERDIIKNLFDTEYKNTTKYNLTSAAFLLHEANLRKDQLTRLLVDAGISATDSWQWIENHKKVKNFIDNNSRGSVENELKNFIELRNNSAHGKEIDTVLNANELLQLCDFVEAICQAMSELVLYCFVDRKKKIGKLQKLGEIVNWYQQKKACAIKISDEPQEPNKRLEVGKKVFLVSENKKICQNAIIESIQINKNGKNTPRRRIPIREIKDSEIGLKFDKEGQRGLEVYLVISE
;
A
#
# COMPACT_ATOMS: atom_id res chain seq x y z
N MET A 1 -5.84 -4.59 -7.58
CA MET A 1 -6.59 -3.66 -6.72
C MET A 1 -5.61 -2.87 -5.88
N PHE A 2 -5.05 -3.42 -4.79
CA PHE A 2 -4.11 -2.69 -3.90
C PHE A 2 -2.89 -2.08 -4.60
N GLU A 3 -2.30 -2.79 -5.58
CA GLU A 3 -1.17 -2.27 -6.35
C GLU A 3 -1.54 -1.04 -7.19
N GLY A 4 -2.78 -0.96 -7.69
CA GLY A 4 -3.28 0.21 -8.42
C GLY A 4 -3.37 1.43 -7.50
N LEU A 5 -3.89 1.26 -6.29
CA LEU A 5 -3.92 2.32 -5.26
C LEU A 5 -2.51 2.82 -4.95
N LEU A 6 -1.56 1.90 -4.77
CA LEU A 6 -0.18 2.24 -4.45
C LEU A 6 0.52 2.96 -5.62
N ASN A 7 0.27 2.55 -6.86
CA ASN A 7 0.83 3.22 -8.04
C ASN A 7 0.28 4.64 -8.19
N ASN A 8 -1.03 4.83 -8.05
CA ASN A 8 -1.65 6.15 -8.08
C ASN A 8 -1.08 7.06 -6.98
N LEU A 9 -0.94 6.55 -5.76
CA LEU A 9 -0.30 7.30 -4.66
C LEU A 9 1.13 7.72 -5.03
N LYS A 10 1.93 6.83 -5.61
CA LYS A 10 3.31 7.13 -6.01
C LYS A 10 3.38 8.20 -7.10
N ASP A 11 2.46 8.18 -8.06
CA ASP A 11 2.39 9.20 -9.11
C ASP A 11 2.00 10.58 -8.54
N GLU A 12 1.06 10.61 -7.59
CA GLU A 12 0.69 11.84 -6.86
C GLU A 12 1.85 12.38 -6.01
N ILE A 13 2.54 11.52 -5.27
CA ILE A 13 3.74 11.91 -4.50
C ILE A 13 4.86 12.38 -5.42
N LYS A 14 5.06 11.73 -6.58
CA LYS A 14 6.02 12.19 -7.59
C LYS A 14 5.72 13.60 -8.10
N THR A 15 4.44 13.94 -8.22
CA THR A 15 4.00 15.29 -8.57
C THR A 15 4.38 16.29 -7.47
N ILE A 16 4.14 15.97 -6.19
CA ILE A 16 4.58 16.80 -5.04
C ILE A 16 6.10 16.99 -5.05
N ARG A 17 6.88 15.91 -5.22
CA ARG A 17 8.35 15.98 -5.33
C ARG A 17 8.79 16.92 -6.45
N SER A 18 8.11 16.87 -7.59
CA SER A 18 8.42 17.74 -8.73
C SER A 18 8.15 19.21 -8.42
N ILE A 19 7.04 19.51 -7.75
CA ILE A 19 6.69 20.88 -7.31
C ILE A 19 7.73 21.39 -6.31
N ILE A 20 8.11 20.60 -5.30
CA ILE A 20 9.13 20.96 -4.31
C ILE A 20 10.46 21.30 -5.00
N ASN A 21 10.93 20.44 -5.91
CA ASN A 21 12.19 20.62 -6.61
C ASN A 21 12.19 21.87 -7.52
N ILE A 22 11.09 22.11 -8.24
CA ILE A 22 10.96 23.31 -9.08
C ILE A 22 10.97 24.55 -8.20
N SER A 23 10.20 24.53 -7.10
CA SER A 23 10.10 25.66 -6.18
C SER A 23 11.44 26.00 -5.53
N GLU A 24 12.19 24.99 -5.08
CA GLU A 24 13.55 25.17 -4.58
C GLU A 24 14.48 25.73 -5.64
N LYS A 25 14.44 25.17 -6.86
CA LYS A 25 15.32 25.63 -7.93
C LYS A 25 15.04 27.07 -8.34
N LEU A 26 13.78 27.49 -8.33
CA LEU A 26 13.39 28.87 -8.59
C LEU A 26 13.91 29.83 -7.51
N ARG A 27 13.85 29.43 -6.23
CA ARG A 27 14.45 30.21 -5.14
C ARG A 27 15.95 30.39 -5.31
N GLU A 28 16.68 29.32 -5.62
CA GLU A 28 18.13 29.39 -5.89
C GLU A 28 18.43 30.36 -7.04
N ILE A 29 17.69 30.27 -8.15
CA ILE A 29 17.89 31.15 -9.32
C ILE A 29 17.65 32.61 -8.96
N ILE A 30 16.61 32.91 -8.18
CA ILE A 30 16.29 34.27 -7.74
C ILE A 30 17.36 34.81 -6.78
N ALA A 31 17.93 33.97 -5.93
CA ALA A 31 18.94 34.33 -4.95
C ALA A 31 20.36 34.53 -5.56
N ASP A 32 20.79 33.65 -6.47
CA ASP A 32 22.20 33.55 -6.86
C ASP A 32 22.62 34.49 -8.03
N ASN A 33 21.71 35.08 -8.81
CA ASN A 33 22.11 35.79 -10.03
C ASN A 33 21.20 36.96 -10.49
N PRO A 34 21.37 38.18 -9.94
CA PRO A 34 20.79 39.38 -10.55
C PRO A 34 21.47 39.80 -11.86
N SER A 35 22.68 39.31 -12.16
CA SER A 35 23.54 39.88 -13.22
C SER A 35 23.90 38.97 -14.40
N GLN A 36 23.55 37.67 -14.41
CA GLN A 36 23.93 36.73 -15.49
C GLN A 36 22.80 36.29 -16.43
N LEU A 37 21.57 36.74 -16.21
CA LEU A 37 20.44 36.45 -17.10
C LEU A 37 19.58 37.72 -17.21
N ASN A 38 19.85 38.51 -18.25
CA ASN A 38 19.25 39.83 -18.48
C ASN A 38 17.89 39.75 -19.20
N THR A 39 17.09 38.72 -18.90
CA THR A 39 15.79 38.48 -19.55
C THR A 39 14.64 39.10 -18.77
N GLU A 40 13.63 39.59 -19.48
CA GLU A 40 12.40 40.13 -18.88
C GLU A 40 11.72 39.12 -17.93
N ASP A 41 11.86 37.82 -18.23
CA ASP A 41 11.32 36.72 -17.43
C ASP A 41 11.87 36.68 -15.99
N LEU A 42 13.17 36.92 -15.77
CA LEU A 42 13.73 36.92 -14.41
C LEU A 42 13.32 38.15 -13.62
N LYS A 43 13.24 39.32 -14.28
CA LYS A 43 12.70 40.53 -13.65
C LYS A 43 11.25 40.30 -13.22
N TYR A 44 10.46 39.64 -14.06
CA TYR A 44 9.11 39.23 -13.72
C TYR A 44 9.08 38.28 -12.52
N LEU A 45 9.92 37.23 -12.52
CA LEU A 45 9.99 36.28 -11.39
C LEU A 45 10.42 36.95 -10.09
N GLN A 46 11.45 37.79 -10.10
CA GLN A 46 11.91 38.53 -8.93
C GLN A 46 10.85 39.51 -8.39
N ALA A 47 10.15 40.22 -9.29
CA ALA A 47 9.10 41.16 -8.91
C ALA A 47 7.86 40.48 -8.29
N ASN A 48 7.62 39.21 -8.62
CA ASN A 48 6.45 38.45 -8.17
C ASN A 48 6.78 37.35 -7.15
N ALA A 49 8.07 37.17 -6.81
CA ALA A 49 8.49 36.17 -5.83
C ALA A 49 7.93 36.50 -4.44
N PRO A 50 7.39 35.51 -3.70
CA PRO A 50 7.00 35.74 -2.32
C PRO A 50 8.19 36.21 -1.47
N LEU A 51 7.96 37.23 -0.64
CA LEU A 51 9.01 37.87 0.15
C LEU A 51 9.36 37.07 1.41
N GLY A 52 10.66 36.96 1.70
CA GLY A 52 11.20 36.29 2.90
C GLY A 52 10.77 34.83 2.99
N ASP A 53 10.50 34.36 4.21
CA ASP A 53 10.17 32.94 4.46
C ASP A 53 8.76 32.55 4.00
N LYS A 54 7.96 33.49 3.47
CA LYS A 54 6.58 33.21 3.05
C LYS A 54 6.49 32.16 1.94
N TRP A 55 7.50 32.10 1.05
CA TRP A 55 7.56 31.07 0.03
C TRP A 55 7.76 29.68 0.66
N LEU A 56 8.74 29.56 1.56
CA LEU A 56 9.04 28.31 2.25
C LEU A 56 7.84 27.84 3.10
N VAL A 57 7.20 28.78 3.81
CA VAL A 57 5.97 28.53 4.57
C VAL A 57 4.87 27.99 3.67
N ASN A 58 4.64 28.61 2.50
CA ASN A 58 3.63 28.13 1.56
C ASN A 58 3.93 26.71 1.08
N ASP A 59 5.15 26.45 0.61
CA ASP A 59 5.57 25.14 0.12
C ASP A 59 5.39 24.06 1.19
N HIS A 60 5.80 24.37 2.42
CA HIS A 60 5.60 23.53 3.59
C HIS A 60 4.12 23.20 3.80
N CYS A 61 3.27 24.23 3.96
CA CYS A 61 1.85 24.07 4.23
C CYS A 61 1.13 23.29 3.13
N SER A 62 1.40 23.62 1.86
CA SER A 62 0.75 22.98 0.72
C SER A 62 1.19 21.52 0.57
N SER A 63 2.50 21.26 0.72
CA SER A 63 3.04 19.91 0.55
C SER A 63 2.56 18.98 1.65
N ILE A 64 2.59 19.42 2.91
CA ILE A 64 2.19 18.59 4.05
C ILE A 64 0.69 18.32 4.06
N THR A 65 -0.12 19.35 3.80
CA THR A 65 -1.58 19.19 3.71
C THR A 65 -1.95 18.22 2.58
N ARG A 66 -1.32 18.35 1.40
CA ARG A 66 -1.56 17.44 0.27
C ARG A 66 -1.07 16.03 0.57
N LEU A 67 0.12 15.86 1.13
CA LEU A 67 0.65 14.54 1.52
C LEU A 67 -0.27 13.84 2.51
N TYR A 68 -0.80 14.56 3.50
CA TYR A 68 -1.72 13.97 4.46
C TYR A 68 -3.03 13.54 3.82
N ALA A 69 -3.61 14.38 2.97
CA ALA A 69 -4.82 14.02 2.24
C ALA A 69 -4.60 12.76 1.37
N LEU A 70 -3.43 12.63 0.72
CA LEU A 70 -3.08 11.43 -0.02
C LEU A 70 -2.92 10.20 0.87
N TYR A 71 -2.27 10.33 2.03
CA TYR A 71 -2.13 9.27 3.02
C TYR A 71 -3.48 8.79 3.54
N GLU A 72 -4.35 9.71 3.96
CA GLU A 72 -5.68 9.41 4.49
C GLU A 72 -6.56 8.72 3.44
N ASN A 73 -6.66 9.32 2.24
CA ASN A 73 -7.40 8.72 1.14
C ASN A 73 -6.85 7.34 0.75
N PHE A 74 -5.54 7.15 0.78
CA PHE A 74 -4.94 5.86 0.49
C PHE A 74 -5.37 4.81 1.51
N VAL A 75 -5.31 5.12 2.80
CA VAL A 75 -5.71 4.20 3.87
C VAL A 75 -7.20 3.87 3.78
N GLU A 76 -8.05 4.88 3.60
CA GLU A 76 -9.51 4.69 3.47
C GLU A 76 -9.85 3.80 2.27
N ASN A 77 -9.25 4.06 1.11
CA ASN A 77 -9.47 3.24 -0.09
C ASN A 77 -8.91 1.82 0.08
N LEU A 78 -7.74 1.67 0.70
CA LEU A 78 -7.15 0.35 0.96
C LEU A 78 -8.05 -0.51 1.84
N VAL A 79 -8.59 0.07 2.92
CA VAL A 79 -9.53 -0.60 3.82
C VAL A 79 -10.84 -0.87 3.10
N GLY A 80 -11.38 0.10 2.36
CA GLY A 80 -12.61 -0.07 1.58
C GLY A 80 -12.53 -1.23 0.60
N ASP A 81 -11.45 -1.29 -0.19
CA ASP A 81 -11.17 -2.38 -1.14
C ASP A 81 -11.02 -3.73 -0.44
N TRP A 82 -10.36 -3.77 0.72
CA TRP A 82 -10.25 -4.99 1.53
C TRP A 82 -11.61 -5.49 1.99
N ILE A 83 -12.48 -4.61 2.52
CA ILE A 83 -13.82 -4.98 2.98
C ILE A 83 -14.68 -5.54 1.84
N ILE A 84 -14.57 -4.98 0.63
CA ILE A 84 -15.29 -5.48 -0.55
C ILE A 84 -14.84 -6.90 -0.94
N LEU A 85 -13.60 -7.28 -0.64
CA LEU A 85 -13.07 -8.61 -0.94
C LEU A 85 -13.43 -9.67 0.09
N LEU A 86 -13.76 -9.29 1.33
CA LEU A 86 -14.03 -10.23 2.42
C LEU A 86 -15.11 -11.29 2.09
N PRO A 87 -16.25 -10.97 1.44
CA PRO A 87 -17.23 -11.98 1.03
C PRO A 87 -16.69 -13.07 0.11
N GLN A 88 -15.63 -12.79 -0.67
CA GLN A 88 -14.96 -13.78 -1.53
C GLN A 88 -13.98 -14.68 -0.75
N LEU A 89 -13.59 -14.25 0.44
CA LEU A 89 -12.64 -14.92 1.33
C LEU A 89 -13.34 -15.69 2.47
N TYR A 90 -14.56 -15.29 2.80
CA TYR A 90 -15.41 -15.88 3.82
C TYR A 90 -16.77 -16.17 3.21
N SER A 91 -16.98 -17.42 2.84
CA SER A 91 -18.22 -17.87 2.19
C SER A 91 -19.45 -17.67 3.05
N CYS A 92 -19.32 -17.49 4.37
CA CYS A 92 -20.42 -17.23 5.28
C CYS A 92 -20.12 -15.97 6.11
N TYR A 93 -21.09 -15.08 6.27
CA TYR A 93 -20.93 -13.87 7.08
C TYR A 93 -20.54 -14.18 8.52
N GLN A 94 -21.08 -15.25 9.09
CA GLN A 94 -20.78 -15.65 10.47
C GLN A 94 -19.34 -16.13 10.66
N ASP A 95 -18.61 -16.46 9.59
CA ASP A 95 -17.20 -16.84 9.65
C ASP A 95 -16.25 -15.62 9.67
N LEU A 96 -16.76 -14.41 9.40
CA LEU A 96 -15.96 -13.19 9.50
C LEU A 96 -15.47 -12.99 10.93
N PRO A 97 -14.32 -12.32 11.15
CA PRO A 97 -13.91 -11.92 12.49
C PRO A 97 -15.00 -11.12 13.21
N GLU A 98 -15.14 -11.32 14.52
CA GLU A 98 -16.17 -10.64 15.31
C GLU A 98 -16.05 -9.11 15.21
N SER A 99 -14.83 -8.57 15.17
CA SER A 99 -14.58 -7.14 14.98
C SER A 99 -15.21 -6.61 13.69
N VAL A 100 -15.11 -7.36 12.59
CA VAL A 100 -15.71 -7.01 11.30
C VAL A 100 -17.22 -6.98 11.38
N ARG A 101 -17.82 -8.01 11.98
CA ARG A 101 -19.29 -8.08 12.10
C ARG A 101 -19.84 -6.95 12.98
N ASN A 102 -19.21 -6.71 14.12
CA ASN A 102 -19.62 -5.65 15.04
C ASN A 102 -19.46 -4.27 14.40
N LYS A 103 -18.35 -4.03 13.69
CA LYS A 103 -18.13 -2.76 12.98
C LYS A 103 -19.13 -2.56 11.85
N HIS A 104 -19.39 -3.60 11.05
CA HIS A 104 -20.36 -3.52 9.96
C HIS A 104 -21.75 -3.14 10.47
N GLN A 105 -22.23 -3.82 11.53
CA GLN A 105 -23.54 -3.54 12.12
C GLN A 105 -23.63 -2.12 12.71
N THR A 106 -22.69 -1.75 13.58
CA THR A 106 -22.69 -0.43 14.25
C THR A 106 -22.47 0.72 13.27
N GLY A 107 -21.61 0.53 12.27
CA GLY A 107 -21.38 1.51 11.22
C GLY A 107 -22.59 1.68 10.29
N CYS A 108 -23.25 0.58 9.91
CA CYS A 108 -24.50 0.65 9.15
C CYS A 108 -25.61 1.39 9.92
N ALA A 109 -25.77 1.09 11.21
CA ALA A 109 -26.72 1.82 12.06
C ALA A 109 -26.40 3.32 12.12
N THR A 110 -25.12 3.68 12.23
CA THR A 110 -24.67 5.08 12.23
C THR A 110 -24.98 5.78 10.90
N LEU A 111 -24.75 5.12 9.76
CA LEU A 111 -25.04 5.68 8.44
C LEU A 111 -26.55 5.85 8.16
N LEU A 112 -27.39 4.96 8.70
CA LEU A 112 -28.84 5.10 8.62
C LEU A 112 -29.35 6.23 9.53
N GLY A 113 -28.78 6.37 10.73
CA GLY A 113 -29.18 7.38 11.69
C GLY A 113 -28.61 8.79 11.44
N ASN A 114 -27.66 8.94 10.51
CA ASN A 114 -26.99 10.22 10.26
C ASN A 114 -26.73 10.46 8.77
N GLU A 115 -27.62 11.24 8.16
CA GLU A 115 -27.54 11.62 6.74
C GLU A 115 -26.25 12.37 6.40
N ASN A 116 -25.75 13.27 7.25
CA ASN A 116 -24.50 14.00 7.00
C ASN A 116 -23.30 13.05 6.90
N LYS A 117 -23.24 12.02 7.74
CA LYS A 117 -22.18 11.00 7.68
C LYS A 117 -22.31 10.14 6.42
N ARG A 118 -23.54 9.83 6.00
CA ARG A 118 -23.80 9.06 4.78
C ARG A 118 -23.48 9.86 3.51
N ASN A 119 -23.79 11.14 3.48
CA ASN A 119 -23.54 12.03 2.34
C ASN A 119 -22.04 12.28 2.07
N ARG A 120 -21.14 11.82 2.95
CA ARG A 120 -19.70 11.73 2.65
C ARG A 120 -19.38 10.69 1.57
N PHE A 121 -20.31 9.80 1.26
CA PHE A 121 -20.14 8.70 0.33
C PHE A 121 -21.12 8.85 -0.83
N ASP A 122 -20.65 9.44 -1.94
CA ASP A 122 -21.43 9.96 -3.08
C ASP A 122 -22.33 8.95 -3.83
N SER A 123 -22.39 7.69 -3.39
CA SER A 123 -23.14 6.61 -4.04
C SER A 123 -23.87 5.67 -3.08
N LEU A 124 -23.89 5.95 -1.77
CA LEU A 124 -24.44 5.01 -0.79
C LEU A 124 -25.90 5.31 -0.47
N SER A 125 -26.82 4.50 -1.01
CA SER A 125 -28.24 4.62 -0.70
C SER A 125 -28.60 3.94 0.64
N GLU A 126 -29.61 4.47 1.33
CA GLU A 126 -30.18 3.82 2.53
C GLU A 126 -30.65 2.40 2.22
N ARG A 127 -31.22 2.20 1.02
CA ARG A 127 -31.68 0.90 0.54
C ARG A 127 -30.54 -0.12 0.49
N ASP A 128 -29.36 0.28 0.01
CA ASP A 128 -28.20 -0.60 -0.07
C ASP A 128 -27.68 -0.95 1.33
N ILE A 129 -27.67 0.02 2.26
CA ILE A 129 -27.27 -0.22 3.66
C ILE A 129 -28.23 -1.21 4.32
N ILE A 130 -29.55 -1.00 4.20
CA ILE A 130 -30.58 -1.89 4.77
C ILE A 130 -30.46 -3.28 4.17
N LYS A 131 -30.30 -3.39 2.85
CA LYS A 131 -30.14 -4.67 2.16
C LYS A 131 -28.91 -5.42 2.68
N ASN A 132 -27.75 -4.76 2.70
CA ASN A 132 -26.51 -5.39 3.14
C ASN A 132 -26.57 -5.82 4.61
N LEU A 133 -27.27 -5.06 5.48
CA LEU A 133 -27.49 -5.45 6.87
C LEU A 133 -28.45 -6.64 6.98
N PHE A 134 -29.56 -6.60 6.26
CA PHE A 134 -30.56 -7.67 6.23
C PHE A 134 -29.98 -9.01 5.78
N ASP A 135 -29.09 -8.99 4.78
CA ASP A 135 -28.41 -10.20 4.30
C ASP A 135 -27.60 -10.88 5.44
N THR A 136 -27.18 -10.15 6.48
CA THR A 136 -26.40 -10.71 7.61
C THR A 136 -27.22 -11.44 8.66
N GLU A 137 -28.55 -11.26 8.69
CA GLU A 137 -29.45 -11.79 9.74
C GLU A 137 -29.68 -13.30 9.63
N TYR A 138 -29.51 -13.88 8.44
CA TYR A 138 -29.75 -15.30 8.23
C TYR A 138 -28.52 -16.14 8.60
N LYS A 139 -28.74 -17.24 9.32
CA LYS A 139 -27.70 -18.26 9.53
C LYS A 139 -27.35 -18.87 8.18
N ASN A 140 -26.06 -19.00 7.90
CA ASN A 140 -25.51 -19.55 6.65
C ASN A 140 -25.75 -18.66 5.41
N THR A 141 -25.81 -17.33 5.56
CA THR A 141 -25.82 -16.44 4.39
C THR A 141 -24.53 -16.60 3.60
N THR A 142 -24.65 -17.19 2.41
CA THR A 142 -23.52 -17.43 1.50
C THR A 142 -23.32 -16.37 0.42
N LYS A 143 -24.30 -15.46 0.28
CA LYS A 143 -24.24 -14.32 -0.63
C LYS A 143 -24.59 -13.07 0.17
N TYR A 144 -23.57 -12.34 0.56
CA TYR A 144 -23.70 -11.10 1.31
C TYR A 144 -22.71 -10.08 0.77
N ASN A 145 -23.00 -8.81 0.99
CA ASN A 145 -22.08 -7.72 0.74
C ASN A 145 -21.85 -6.96 2.04
N LEU A 146 -20.65 -6.39 2.18
CA LEU A 146 -20.33 -5.49 3.28
C LEU A 146 -20.42 -4.06 2.79
N THR A 147 -20.97 -3.19 3.63
CA THR A 147 -21.00 -1.75 3.38
C THR A 147 -19.65 -1.17 3.80
N SER A 148 -18.72 -1.00 2.86
CA SER A 148 -17.36 -0.51 3.14
C SER A 148 -17.34 0.82 3.91
N ALA A 149 -18.25 1.74 3.56
CA ALA A 149 -18.42 3.02 4.25
C ALA A 149 -18.66 2.89 5.77
N ALA A 150 -19.24 1.78 6.24
CA ALA A 150 -19.47 1.52 7.66
C ALA A 150 -18.15 1.42 8.46
N PHE A 151 -17.05 1.08 7.79
CA PHE A 151 -15.72 0.94 8.38
C PHE A 151 -14.94 2.26 8.38
N LEU A 152 -15.28 3.18 7.47
CA LEU A 152 -14.56 4.44 7.23
C LEU A 152 -15.09 5.62 8.07
N LEU A 153 -15.96 5.32 9.04
CA LEU A 153 -16.48 6.31 9.98
C LEU A 153 -15.43 6.64 11.05
N HIS A 154 -14.47 7.49 10.70
CA HIS A 154 -13.58 8.16 11.63
C HIS A 154 -13.57 9.68 11.41
N GLU A 155 -13.29 10.41 12.49
CA GLU A 155 -13.14 11.87 12.51
C GLU A 155 -11.75 12.29 13.00
N ALA A 156 -11.04 11.39 13.69
CA ALA A 156 -9.70 11.63 14.19
C ALA A 156 -8.65 11.37 13.09
N ASN A 157 -7.57 12.14 13.14
CA ASN A 157 -6.41 11.91 12.27
C ASN A 157 -5.85 10.50 12.48
N LEU A 158 -5.46 9.84 11.39
CA LEU A 158 -4.89 8.48 11.34
C LEU A 158 -3.48 8.36 11.95
N ARG A 159 -3.35 8.70 13.24
CA ARG A 159 -2.21 8.35 14.11
C ARG A 159 -2.19 6.84 14.35
N LYS A 160 -1.10 6.31 14.90
CA LYS A 160 -0.94 4.86 15.21
C LYS A 160 -2.19 4.23 15.79
N ASP A 161 -2.76 4.78 16.85
CA ASP A 161 -3.93 4.18 17.52
C ASP A 161 -5.17 4.16 16.63
N GLN A 162 -5.42 5.26 15.89
CA GLN A 162 -6.58 5.35 15.00
C GLN A 162 -6.41 4.44 13.77
N LEU A 163 -5.21 4.39 13.20
CA LEU A 163 -4.88 3.48 12.12
C LEU A 163 -5.00 2.02 12.56
N THR A 164 -4.46 1.68 13.73
CA THR A 164 -4.53 0.32 14.28
C THR A 164 -5.99 -0.07 14.54
N ARG A 165 -6.79 0.83 15.10
CA ARG A 165 -8.22 0.60 15.33
C ARG A 165 -8.96 0.36 14.02
N LEU A 166 -8.70 1.18 13.00
CA LEU A 166 -9.30 1.02 11.68
C LEU A 166 -8.98 -0.35 11.06
N LEU A 167 -7.72 -0.81 11.18
CA LEU A 167 -7.30 -2.13 10.69
C LEU A 167 -7.95 -3.27 11.49
N VAL A 168 -8.03 -3.18 12.82
CA VAL A 168 -8.71 -4.17 13.68
C VAL A 168 -10.18 -4.28 13.37
N ASP A 169 -10.86 -3.14 13.23
CA ASP A 169 -12.26 -3.05 12.83
C ASP A 169 -12.47 -3.74 11.47
N ALA A 170 -11.48 -3.68 10.57
CA ALA A 170 -11.47 -4.37 9.28
C ALA A 170 -11.01 -5.85 9.35
N GLY A 171 -10.80 -6.40 10.55
CA GLY A 171 -10.43 -7.81 10.76
C GLY A 171 -8.94 -8.10 10.61
N ILE A 172 -8.09 -7.07 10.59
CA ILE A 172 -6.64 -7.19 10.51
C ILE A 172 -6.06 -7.00 11.93
N SER A 173 -5.41 -8.04 12.46
CA SER A 173 -4.87 -8.08 13.83
C SER A 173 -4.01 -6.86 14.18
N ALA A 174 -4.27 -6.21 15.33
CA ALA A 174 -3.53 -5.03 15.81
C ALA A 174 -2.04 -5.31 16.02
N THR A 175 -1.73 -6.38 16.77
CA THR A 175 -0.35 -6.72 17.11
C THR A 175 0.44 -7.04 15.84
N ASP A 176 -0.17 -7.80 14.93
CA ASP A 176 0.51 -8.23 13.70
C ASP A 176 0.62 -7.10 12.67
N SER A 177 -0.36 -6.20 12.61
CA SER A 177 -0.38 -5.09 11.66
C SER A 177 0.68 -4.03 11.95
N TRP A 178 0.76 -3.55 13.19
CA TRP A 178 1.77 -2.55 13.53
C TRP A 178 3.19 -3.12 13.45
N GLN A 179 3.38 -4.35 13.94
CA GLN A 179 4.65 -5.05 13.79
C GLN A 179 5.02 -5.28 12.32
N TRP A 180 4.05 -5.53 11.44
CA TRP A 180 4.32 -5.62 10.01
C TRP A 180 4.84 -4.29 9.46
N ILE A 181 4.16 -3.19 9.77
CA ILE A 181 4.54 -1.85 9.30
C ILE A 181 5.94 -1.48 9.79
N GLU A 182 6.22 -1.65 11.08
CA GLU A 182 7.53 -1.33 11.67
C GLU A 182 8.67 -2.19 11.14
N ASN A 183 8.40 -3.46 10.82
CA ASN A 183 9.41 -4.39 10.33
C ASN A 183 9.50 -4.47 8.81
N HIS A 184 8.65 -3.74 8.09
CA HIS A 184 8.70 -3.66 6.64
C HIS A 184 10.02 -3.03 6.16
N LYS A 185 10.70 -3.68 5.21
CA LYS A 185 12.05 -3.29 4.76
C LYS A 185 12.18 -1.81 4.40
N LYS A 186 11.22 -1.25 3.67
CA LYS A 186 11.28 0.17 3.26
C LYS A 186 11.12 1.12 4.43
N VAL A 187 10.29 0.76 5.40
CA VAL A 187 10.05 1.59 6.59
C VAL A 187 11.29 1.55 7.48
N LYS A 188 11.85 0.37 7.75
CA LYS A 188 13.12 0.23 8.49
C LYS A 188 14.25 1.01 7.84
N ASN A 189 14.47 0.80 6.54
CA ASN A 189 15.51 1.52 5.80
C ASN A 189 15.32 3.03 5.89
N PHE A 190 14.07 3.53 5.84
CA PHE A 190 13.80 4.96 6.00
C PHE A 190 14.19 5.45 7.40
N ILE A 191 13.75 4.77 8.47
CA ILE A 191 14.06 5.14 9.85
C ILE A 191 15.57 5.09 10.12
N ASP A 192 16.22 4.00 9.74
CA ASP A 192 17.65 3.77 9.97
C ASP A 192 18.51 4.77 9.20
N ASN A 193 18.26 5.00 7.91
CA ASN A 193 19.06 5.89 7.07
C ASN A 193 18.93 7.36 7.45
N ASN A 194 17.79 7.75 8.03
CA ASN A 194 17.54 9.14 8.44
C ASN A 194 17.74 9.34 9.95
N SER A 195 18.32 8.36 10.66
CA SER A 195 18.55 8.39 12.11
C SER A 195 17.31 8.83 12.90
N ARG A 196 16.13 8.40 12.46
CA ARG A 196 14.85 8.75 13.09
C ARG A 196 14.62 7.86 14.32
N GLY A 197 13.74 8.30 15.21
CA GLY A 197 13.39 7.55 16.43
C GLY A 197 12.62 6.27 16.11
N SER A 198 11.29 6.34 16.15
CA SER A 198 10.40 5.22 15.83
C SER A 198 9.46 5.59 14.69
N VAL A 199 8.88 4.59 14.03
CA VAL A 199 7.83 4.79 13.02
C VAL A 199 6.64 5.54 13.61
N GLU A 200 6.29 5.23 14.86
CA GLU A 200 5.23 5.92 15.60
C GLU A 200 5.55 7.41 15.78
N ASN A 201 6.77 7.74 16.20
CA ASN A 201 7.19 9.12 16.39
C ASN A 201 7.21 9.89 15.07
N GLU A 202 7.69 9.28 13.98
CA GLU A 202 7.69 9.92 12.67
C GLU A 202 6.27 10.17 12.15
N LEU A 203 5.36 9.20 12.31
CA LEU A 203 3.94 9.37 11.97
C LEU A 203 3.26 10.45 12.83
N LYS A 204 3.59 10.50 14.13
CA LYS A 204 3.10 11.53 15.04
C LYS A 204 3.57 12.91 14.60
N ASN A 205 4.86 13.07 14.31
CA ASN A 205 5.45 14.32 13.83
C ASN A 205 4.79 14.78 12.52
N PHE A 206 4.60 13.87 11.56
CA PHE A 206 3.91 14.18 10.31
C PHE A 206 2.51 14.76 10.54
N ILE A 207 1.74 14.16 11.45
CA ILE A 207 0.38 14.59 11.77
C ILE A 207 0.38 15.92 12.53
N GLU A 208 1.35 16.16 13.40
CA GLU A 208 1.53 17.44 14.09
C GLU A 208 1.85 18.56 13.11
N LEU A 209 2.78 18.33 12.18
CA LEU A 209 3.10 19.29 11.11
C LEU A 209 1.87 19.62 10.26
N ARG A 210 1.03 18.63 9.92
CA ARG A 210 -0.23 18.85 9.20
C ARG A 210 -1.20 19.70 10.00
N ASN A 211 -1.39 19.42 11.29
CA ASN A 211 -2.30 20.21 12.12
C ASN A 211 -1.82 21.66 12.25
N ASN A 212 -0.51 21.87 12.41
CA ASN A 212 0.07 23.21 12.45
C ASN A 212 -0.13 23.94 11.12
N SER A 213 0.11 23.25 9.99
CA SER A 213 -0.10 23.79 8.64
C SER A 213 -1.56 24.18 8.36
N ALA A 214 -2.53 23.42 8.87
CA ALA A 214 -3.95 23.64 8.62
C ALA A 214 -4.58 24.71 9.51
N HIS A 215 -4.06 24.93 10.72
CA HIS A 215 -4.66 25.85 11.71
C HIS A 215 -4.09 27.27 11.69
N GLY A 216 -3.16 27.59 10.79
CA GLY A 216 -2.66 28.97 10.57
C GLY A 216 -2.01 29.63 11.79
N LYS A 217 -1.63 28.83 12.80
CA LYS A 217 -0.82 29.32 13.93
C LYS A 217 0.56 29.73 13.44
N GLU A 218 1.28 30.53 14.23
CA GLU A 218 2.72 30.72 14.00
C GLU A 218 3.36 29.34 13.82
N ILE A 219 3.96 29.13 12.64
CA ILE A 219 4.56 27.86 12.29
C ILE A 219 5.94 27.85 12.94
N ASP A 220 6.05 27.19 14.09
CA ASP A 220 7.31 27.08 14.84
C ASP A 220 8.40 26.33 14.05
N THR A 221 8.02 25.51 13.06
CA THR A 221 8.94 24.68 12.29
C THR A 221 8.53 24.63 10.82
N VAL A 222 9.32 25.27 9.96
CA VAL A 222 9.16 25.23 8.50
C VAL A 222 10.19 24.27 7.93
N LEU A 223 9.71 23.20 7.30
CA LEU A 223 10.56 22.22 6.63
C LEU A 223 11.13 22.79 5.32
N ASN A 224 12.43 22.55 5.09
CA ASN A 224 13.07 22.85 3.82
C ASN A 224 12.74 21.79 2.74
N ALA A 225 13.19 22.02 1.51
CA ALA A 225 12.92 21.12 0.38
C ALA A 225 13.37 19.68 0.64
N ASN A 226 14.57 19.47 1.19
CA ASN A 226 15.08 18.13 1.46
C ASN A 226 14.26 17.40 2.52
N GLU A 227 13.84 18.11 3.57
CA GLU A 227 12.98 17.54 4.62
C GLU A 227 11.58 17.19 4.10
N LEU A 228 11.01 18.01 3.21
CA LEU A 228 9.74 17.70 2.54
C LEU A 228 9.85 16.48 1.61
N LEU A 229 10.98 16.33 0.91
CA LEU A 229 11.26 15.15 0.09
C LEU A 229 11.42 13.89 0.96
N GLN A 230 12.08 13.98 2.11
CA GLN A 230 12.14 12.88 3.08
C GLN A 230 10.74 12.50 3.59
N LEU A 231 9.87 13.48 3.83
CA LEU A 231 8.49 13.22 4.23
C LEU A 231 7.70 12.49 3.14
N CYS A 232 7.94 12.83 1.87
CA CYS A 232 7.38 12.08 0.73
C CYS A 232 7.81 10.60 0.76
N ASP A 233 9.10 10.34 1.03
CA ASP A 233 9.65 8.99 1.11
C ASP A 233 9.06 8.19 2.28
N PHE A 234 8.86 8.84 3.43
CA PHE A 234 8.19 8.25 4.58
C PHE A 234 6.76 7.81 4.26
N VAL A 235 5.95 8.73 3.70
CA VAL A 235 4.55 8.46 3.36
C VAL A 235 4.46 7.33 2.33
N GLU A 236 5.33 7.33 1.32
CA GLU A 236 5.37 6.24 0.34
C GLU A 236 5.75 4.90 1.01
N ALA A 237 6.71 4.89 1.93
CA ALA A 237 7.16 3.69 2.62
C ALA A 237 6.09 3.08 3.53
N ILE A 238 5.40 3.90 4.33
CA ILE A 238 4.34 3.42 5.24
C ILE A 238 3.11 2.95 4.45
N CYS A 239 2.71 3.65 3.39
CA CYS A 239 1.61 3.23 2.52
C CYS A 239 1.92 1.93 1.78
N GLN A 240 3.16 1.76 1.31
CA GLN A 240 3.58 0.48 0.75
C GLN A 240 3.50 -0.64 1.79
N ALA A 241 4.01 -0.42 3.00
CA ALA A 241 3.96 -1.43 4.07
C ALA A 241 2.51 -1.87 4.39
N MET A 242 1.58 -0.92 4.45
CA MET A 242 0.15 -1.21 4.64
C MET A 242 -0.46 -1.96 3.46
N SER A 243 -0.13 -1.58 2.21
CA SER A 243 -0.59 -2.33 1.04
C SER A 243 -0.11 -3.78 1.06
N GLU A 244 1.15 -4.01 1.43
CA GLU A 244 1.72 -5.36 1.50
C GLU A 244 1.13 -6.16 2.66
N LEU A 245 0.81 -5.52 3.79
CA LEU A 245 0.08 -6.16 4.89
C LEU A 245 -1.29 -6.67 4.44
N VAL A 246 -2.10 -5.80 3.83
CA VAL A 246 -3.45 -6.18 3.37
C VAL A 246 -3.38 -7.27 2.31
N LEU A 247 -2.39 -7.18 1.41
CA LEU A 247 -2.15 -8.24 0.43
C LEU A 247 -1.74 -9.56 1.09
N TYR A 248 -0.91 -9.52 2.14
CA TYR A 248 -0.56 -10.69 2.93
C TYR A 248 -1.80 -11.31 3.58
N CYS A 249 -2.67 -10.53 4.20
CA CYS A 249 -3.93 -11.03 4.76
C CYS A 249 -4.82 -11.70 3.71
N PHE A 250 -4.93 -11.10 2.51
CA PHE A 250 -5.63 -11.70 1.38
C PHE A 250 -5.01 -13.05 0.98
N VAL A 251 -3.69 -13.08 0.82
CA VAL A 251 -2.94 -14.27 0.41
C VAL A 251 -3.04 -15.37 1.45
N ASP A 252 -2.81 -15.07 2.74
CA ASP A 252 -2.94 -16.02 3.84
C ASP A 252 -4.35 -16.64 3.88
N ARG A 253 -5.39 -15.82 3.73
CA ARG A 253 -6.75 -16.33 3.71
C ARG A 253 -7.02 -17.20 2.48
N LYS A 254 -6.56 -16.81 1.28
CA LYS A 254 -6.68 -17.63 0.06
C LYS A 254 -5.89 -18.95 0.18
N LYS A 255 -4.76 -19.00 0.89
CA LYS A 255 -4.06 -20.27 1.22
C LYS A 255 -4.94 -21.16 2.08
N LYS A 256 -5.51 -20.64 3.16
CA LYS A 256 -6.36 -21.39 4.12
C LYS A 256 -7.59 -22.01 3.45
N ILE A 257 -8.16 -21.37 2.43
CA ILE A 257 -9.30 -21.89 1.67
C ILE A 257 -8.88 -22.68 0.40
N GLY A 258 -7.60 -23.02 0.25
CA GLY A 258 -7.11 -23.86 -0.84
C GLY A 258 -7.13 -23.21 -2.23
N LYS A 259 -7.17 -21.88 -2.31
CA LYS A 259 -7.19 -21.13 -3.59
C LYS A 259 -5.81 -20.76 -4.10
N LEU A 260 -4.77 -20.91 -3.28
CA LEU A 260 -3.36 -20.70 -3.65
C LEU A 260 -2.54 -21.97 -3.47
N GLN A 261 -1.64 -22.23 -4.42
CA GLN A 261 -0.68 -23.32 -4.38
C GLN A 261 0.71 -22.75 -4.18
N LYS A 262 1.47 -23.28 -3.23
CA LYS A 262 2.89 -22.96 -3.10
C LYS A 262 3.66 -23.62 -4.23
N LEU A 263 4.26 -22.81 -5.10
CA LEU A 263 5.15 -23.28 -6.15
C LEU A 263 6.51 -23.68 -5.58
N GLY A 264 7.05 -22.90 -4.63
CA GLY A 264 8.38 -23.11 -4.10
C GLY A 264 8.96 -21.89 -3.39
N GLU A 265 10.26 -21.89 -3.19
CA GLU A 265 11.01 -20.81 -2.52
C GLU A 265 12.18 -20.33 -3.40
N ILE A 266 12.42 -19.02 -3.40
CA ILE A 266 13.60 -18.42 -4.02
C ILE A 266 14.84 -18.80 -3.21
N VAL A 267 15.69 -19.66 -3.78
CA VAL A 267 16.96 -20.07 -3.16
C VAL A 267 18.10 -19.12 -3.51
N ASN A 268 18.10 -18.57 -4.73
CA ASN A 268 19.10 -17.61 -5.20
C ASN A 268 18.43 -16.46 -5.95
N TRP A 269 18.91 -15.24 -5.71
CA TRP A 269 18.51 -14.02 -6.43
C TRP A 269 19.72 -13.43 -7.15
N TYR A 270 19.57 -13.20 -8.45
CA TYR A 270 20.60 -12.65 -9.32
C TYR A 270 20.30 -11.19 -9.65
N GLN A 271 20.76 -10.26 -8.79
CA GLN A 271 20.44 -8.83 -8.86
C GLN A 271 20.61 -8.23 -10.26
N GLN A 272 21.76 -8.46 -10.92
CA GLN A 272 22.05 -7.89 -12.24
C GLN A 272 21.09 -8.40 -13.34
N LYS A 273 20.61 -9.64 -13.21
CA LYS A 273 19.69 -10.26 -14.18
C LYS A 273 18.22 -10.07 -13.82
N LYS A 274 17.93 -9.55 -12.62
CA LYS A 274 16.60 -9.48 -12.01
C LYS A 274 15.85 -10.81 -12.06
N ALA A 275 16.58 -11.92 -11.89
CA ALA A 275 16.08 -13.28 -12.00
C ALA A 275 16.39 -14.08 -10.73
N CYS A 276 15.66 -15.16 -10.49
CA CYS A 276 15.85 -16.07 -9.37
C CYS A 276 15.96 -17.52 -9.82
N ALA A 277 16.62 -18.33 -9.00
CA ALA A 277 16.42 -19.76 -8.97
C ALA A 277 15.38 -20.10 -7.89
N ILE A 278 14.42 -20.94 -8.22
CA ILE A 278 13.37 -21.41 -7.32
C ILE A 278 13.55 -22.91 -7.14
N LYS A 279 13.55 -23.33 -5.88
CA LYS A 279 13.38 -24.73 -5.49
C LYS A 279 11.89 -25.01 -5.38
N ILE A 280 11.39 -25.96 -6.17
CA ILE A 280 9.98 -26.34 -6.17
C ILE A 280 9.59 -26.98 -4.83
N SER A 281 8.37 -26.70 -4.37
CA SER A 281 7.84 -27.23 -3.11
C SER A 281 7.57 -28.73 -3.21
N ASP A 282 7.88 -29.46 -2.14
CA ASP A 282 7.53 -30.89 -1.99
C ASP A 282 6.02 -31.10 -1.75
N GLU A 283 5.29 -30.03 -1.42
CA GLU A 283 3.84 -30.04 -1.21
C GLU A 283 3.08 -30.57 -2.45
N PRO A 284 1.94 -31.28 -2.26
CA PRO A 284 1.13 -31.74 -3.37
C PRO A 284 0.75 -30.61 -4.33
N GLN A 285 1.11 -30.78 -5.60
CA GLN A 285 0.83 -29.81 -6.66
C GLN A 285 -0.37 -30.30 -7.49
N GLU A 286 -1.26 -29.40 -7.91
CA GLU A 286 -2.31 -29.80 -8.84
C GLU A 286 -1.72 -30.26 -10.19
N PRO A 287 -2.01 -31.50 -10.63
CA PRO A 287 -1.31 -32.15 -11.73
C PRO A 287 -1.53 -31.48 -13.09
N ASN A 288 -2.62 -30.73 -13.24
CA ASN A 288 -2.99 -30.06 -14.49
C ASN A 288 -2.54 -28.59 -14.55
N LYS A 289 -1.89 -28.07 -13.50
CA LYS A 289 -1.46 -26.67 -13.49
C LYS A 289 -0.15 -26.47 -14.22
N ARG A 290 -0.10 -25.33 -14.91
CA ARG A 290 1.05 -24.88 -15.70
C ARG A 290 1.58 -23.57 -15.13
N LEU A 291 2.90 -23.48 -15.16
CA LEU A 291 3.64 -22.24 -15.00
C LEU A 291 3.80 -21.60 -16.38
N GLU A 292 3.43 -20.34 -16.53
CA GLU A 292 3.39 -19.65 -17.82
C GLU A 292 3.89 -18.22 -17.69
N VAL A 293 4.59 -17.74 -18.72
CA VAL A 293 4.97 -16.33 -18.84
C VAL A 293 3.71 -15.48 -18.95
N GLY A 294 3.69 -14.34 -18.26
CA GLY A 294 2.54 -13.44 -18.13
C GLY A 294 1.62 -13.79 -16.95
N LYS A 295 1.81 -14.95 -16.30
CA LYS A 295 0.97 -15.34 -15.17
C LYS A 295 1.31 -14.56 -13.90
N LYS A 296 0.28 -14.14 -13.17
CA LYS A 296 0.40 -13.50 -11.86
C LYS A 296 0.74 -14.53 -10.78
N VAL A 297 1.63 -14.14 -9.89
CA VAL A 297 2.05 -14.88 -8.69
C VAL A 297 2.12 -13.94 -7.50
N PHE A 298 2.11 -14.50 -6.30
CA PHE A 298 2.44 -13.76 -5.07
C PHE A 298 3.84 -14.15 -4.61
N LEU A 299 4.67 -13.16 -4.31
CA LEU A 299 5.95 -13.35 -3.64
C LEU A 299 5.78 -12.97 -2.17
N VAL A 300 6.00 -13.92 -1.26
CA VAL A 300 5.61 -13.79 0.15
C VAL A 300 6.75 -14.17 1.07
N SER A 301 6.98 -13.38 2.12
CA SER A 301 7.80 -13.77 3.27
C SER A 301 7.28 -13.07 4.50
N GLU A 302 6.70 -13.85 5.42
CA GLU A 302 6.19 -13.33 6.68
C GLU A 302 7.33 -12.83 7.59
N ASN A 303 8.46 -13.54 7.62
CA ASN A 303 9.63 -13.13 8.43
C ASN A 303 10.20 -11.79 7.96
N LYS A 304 10.18 -11.54 6.65
CA LYS A 304 10.68 -10.29 6.07
C LYS A 304 9.59 -9.23 5.88
N LYS A 305 8.35 -9.53 6.29
CA LYS A 305 7.16 -8.68 6.13
C LYS A 305 7.02 -8.15 4.71
N ILE A 306 7.09 -9.07 3.74
CA ILE A 306 6.99 -8.76 2.31
C ILE A 306 5.87 -9.58 1.70
N CYS A 307 5.00 -8.90 0.96
CA CYS A 307 3.98 -9.55 0.14
C CYS A 307 3.67 -8.70 -1.07
N GLN A 308 3.94 -9.23 -2.26
CA GLN A 308 3.81 -8.47 -3.51
C GLN A 308 3.23 -9.33 -4.62
N ASN A 309 2.46 -8.69 -5.49
CA ASN A 309 2.03 -9.25 -6.77
C ASN A 309 3.19 -9.15 -7.76
N ALA A 310 3.45 -10.23 -8.48
CA ALA A 310 4.43 -10.25 -9.54
C ALA A 310 3.89 -10.98 -10.78
N ILE A 311 4.44 -10.65 -11.94
CA ILE A 311 4.17 -11.28 -13.22
C ILE A 311 5.43 -12.04 -13.62
N ILE A 312 5.28 -13.29 -14.04
CA ILE A 312 6.38 -14.08 -14.59
C ILE A 312 6.75 -13.50 -15.96
N GLU A 313 7.93 -12.92 -16.11
CA GLU A 313 8.42 -12.38 -17.38
C GLU A 313 9.14 -13.44 -18.23
N SER A 314 9.82 -14.39 -17.59
CA SER A 314 10.50 -15.47 -18.30
C SER A 314 10.70 -16.70 -17.42
N ILE A 315 10.79 -17.86 -18.07
CA ILE A 315 11.08 -19.14 -17.42
C ILE A 315 12.26 -19.80 -18.13
N GLN A 316 13.20 -20.33 -17.36
CA GLN A 316 14.34 -21.12 -17.82
C GLN A 316 14.42 -22.42 -17.04
N ILE A 317 14.67 -23.52 -17.74
CA ILE A 317 15.02 -24.81 -17.10
C ILE A 317 16.45 -25.14 -17.48
N ASN A 318 17.25 -25.54 -16.50
CA ASN A 318 18.54 -26.16 -16.77
C ASN A 318 18.32 -27.63 -17.15
N LYS A 319 18.60 -27.99 -18.40
CA LYS A 319 18.68 -29.39 -18.84
C LYS A 319 20.09 -29.64 -19.37
N ASN A 320 20.78 -30.63 -18.80
CA ASN A 320 22.14 -31.04 -19.21
C ASN A 320 23.15 -29.87 -19.23
N GLY A 321 23.09 -28.98 -18.23
CA GLY A 321 23.99 -27.83 -18.12
C GLY A 321 23.64 -26.65 -19.05
N LYS A 322 22.55 -26.72 -19.81
CA LYS A 322 22.07 -25.64 -20.68
C LYS A 322 20.75 -25.06 -20.19
N ASN A 323 20.71 -23.75 -19.99
CA ASN A 323 19.49 -23.02 -19.67
C ASN A 323 18.64 -22.86 -20.94
N THR A 324 17.50 -23.52 -20.98
CA THR A 324 16.56 -23.45 -22.10
C THR A 324 15.35 -22.61 -21.72
N PRO A 325 15.02 -21.53 -22.47
CA PRO A 325 13.84 -20.73 -22.19
C PRO A 325 12.56 -21.51 -22.50
N ARG A 326 11.51 -21.27 -21.71
CA ARG A 326 10.19 -21.88 -21.88
C ARG A 326 9.11 -20.83 -21.70
N ARG A 327 8.06 -20.91 -22.51
CA ARG A 327 6.86 -20.07 -22.33
C ARG A 327 5.87 -20.66 -21.34
N ARG A 328 5.78 -22.00 -21.30
CA ARG A 328 4.88 -22.77 -20.44
C ARG A 328 5.48 -24.10 -20.06
N ILE A 329 5.28 -24.53 -18.81
CA ILE A 329 5.77 -25.82 -18.29
C ILE A 329 4.73 -26.41 -17.31
N PRO A 330 4.36 -27.69 -17.44
CA PRO A 330 3.57 -28.39 -16.42
C PRO A 330 4.35 -28.51 -15.10
N ILE A 331 3.75 -28.15 -13.97
CA ILE A 331 4.45 -28.12 -12.67
C ILE A 331 4.99 -29.50 -12.29
N ARG A 332 4.28 -30.57 -12.66
CA ARG A 332 4.72 -31.96 -12.45
C ARG A 332 6.07 -32.30 -13.12
N GLU A 333 6.45 -31.61 -14.20
CA GLU A 333 7.70 -31.86 -14.93
C GLU A 333 8.92 -31.22 -14.27
N ILE A 334 8.71 -30.38 -13.26
CA ILE A 334 9.77 -29.59 -12.60
C ILE A 334 9.85 -29.86 -11.09
N LYS A 335 9.10 -30.84 -10.58
CA LYS A 335 8.98 -31.12 -9.14
C LYS A 335 10.35 -31.31 -8.47
N ASP A 336 11.27 -32.02 -9.13
CA ASP A 336 12.59 -32.34 -8.59
C ASP A 336 13.70 -31.47 -9.21
N SER A 337 13.36 -30.28 -9.70
CA SER A 337 14.29 -29.41 -10.44
C SER A 337 14.31 -27.99 -9.90
N GLU A 338 15.46 -27.33 -9.99
CA GLU A 338 15.54 -25.88 -9.87
C GLU A 338 15.11 -25.23 -11.18
N ILE A 339 14.24 -24.23 -11.09
CA ILE A 339 13.79 -23.43 -12.23
C ILE A 339 14.30 -21.99 -12.10
N GLY A 340 14.72 -21.42 -13.22
CA GLY A 340 15.06 -20.01 -13.32
C GLY A 340 13.81 -19.19 -13.67
N LEU A 341 13.40 -18.25 -12.82
CA LEU A 341 12.31 -17.32 -13.11
C LEU A 341 12.82 -15.88 -13.16
N LYS A 342 12.16 -15.05 -13.97
CA LYS A 342 12.28 -13.60 -13.92
C LYS A 342 10.90 -13.01 -13.63
N PHE A 343 10.85 -12.05 -12.72
CA PHE A 343 9.62 -11.33 -12.37
C PHE A 343 9.75 -9.85 -12.77
N ASP A 344 8.61 -9.19 -12.93
CA ASP A 344 8.51 -7.73 -13.08
C ASP A 344 8.82 -6.97 -11.77
N LYS A 345 8.83 -7.68 -10.64
CA LYS A 345 9.23 -7.18 -9.32
C LYS A 345 10.57 -7.74 -8.86
N GLU A 346 11.19 -7.02 -7.95
CA GLU A 346 12.38 -7.51 -7.25
C GLU A 346 12.02 -8.65 -6.29
N GLY A 347 12.69 -9.78 -6.47
CA GLY A 347 12.69 -10.88 -5.53
C GLY A 347 13.85 -10.77 -4.54
N GLN A 348 13.93 -11.75 -3.65
CA GLN A 348 15.10 -11.98 -2.80
C GLN A 348 15.07 -13.43 -2.33
N ARG A 349 16.22 -13.92 -1.86
CA ARG A 349 16.29 -15.24 -1.22
C ARG A 349 15.31 -15.34 -0.06
N GLY A 350 14.63 -16.48 0.07
CA GLY A 350 13.68 -16.73 1.15
C GLY A 350 12.25 -16.22 0.91
N LEU A 351 11.94 -15.72 -0.29
CA LEU A 351 10.55 -15.48 -0.68
C LEU A 351 9.93 -16.78 -1.19
N GLU A 352 8.74 -17.09 -0.68
CA GLU A 352 7.87 -18.13 -1.20
C GLU A 352 7.08 -17.60 -2.40
N VAL A 353 6.86 -18.46 -3.39
CA VAL A 353 6.11 -18.12 -4.60
C VAL A 353 4.79 -18.89 -4.60
N TYR A 354 3.67 -18.18 -4.69
CA TYR A 354 2.33 -18.76 -4.72
C TYR A 354 1.62 -18.50 -6.05
N LEU A 355 0.98 -19.54 -6.58
CA LEU A 355 0.18 -19.51 -7.79
C LEU A 355 -1.31 -19.51 -7.44
N VAL A 356 -2.09 -18.73 -8.18
CA VAL A 356 -3.56 -18.80 -8.13
C VAL A 356 -4.03 -20.10 -8.79
N ILE A 357 -4.80 -20.89 -8.04
CA ILE A 357 -5.35 -22.18 -8.50
C ILE A 357 -6.73 -21.97 -9.12
N SER A 358 -7.56 -21.13 -8.52
CA SER A 358 -8.85 -20.71 -9.07
C SER A 358 -9.15 -19.29 -8.62
N GLU A 359 -9.83 -18.52 -9.46
CA GLU A 359 -10.34 -17.20 -9.07
C GLU A 359 -11.36 -17.33 -7.93
#